data_AF-K2N6G6-F1
#
_entry.id   AF-K2N6G6-F1
#
_cell.length_a   1.000
_cell.length_b   1.000
_cell.length_c   1.000
_cell.angle_alpha   90.00
_cell.angle_beta   90.00
_cell.angle_gamma   90.00
#
_symmetry.space_group_name_H-M   'P 1'
#
loop_
_entity.id
_entity.type
_entity.pdbx_description
1 polymer ?
#
loop_
_entity_poly.entity_id
_entity_poly.type
_entity_poly.pdbx_seq_one_letter_code
_entity_poly.pdbx_strand_id
1 'polypeptide(L)'
;MHVASSSRLSLRSHSVFSVTNVSVVSSGGGFALGERLAVSDSVLRFVGVDGSVASSLVRCDGGTVDAGGWLELHDVWAGGEASSVALLSGVTLSGGAVSIARCTAAGATLVSGLVITSGVVSVQCNRAGDRVLRSSGDYLLAGLPSVSVVPCDGCAAALACFDALTASFSDCVCGCRAGGVGDACLPFDVPLARAGGGGAQGCVSGVTLTESVTVGGGRATACFDSVVFSGPITVAVDLRSMDAFADALNVTLRHCVLAGGAQLRIV
;
A
#
# COMPACT_ATOMS: atom_id res chain seq x y z
N MET A 1 3.11 -11.14 11.59
CA MET A 1 2.27 -11.83 10.58
C MET A 1 3.00 -13.06 10.12
N HIS A 2 2.32 -14.19 9.99
CA HIS A 2 2.92 -15.44 9.51
C HIS A 2 1.96 -16.14 8.54
N VAL A 3 2.35 -16.24 7.27
CA VAL A 3 1.67 -17.04 6.26
C VAL A 3 2.33 -18.41 6.24
N ALA A 4 1.54 -19.46 6.51
CA ALA A 4 2.05 -20.84 6.49
C ALA A 4 2.59 -21.21 5.09
N SER A 5 3.59 -22.08 5.03
CA SER A 5 4.22 -22.53 3.77
C SER A 5 3.24 -23.21 2.80
N SER A 6 2.18 -23.84 3.32
CA SER A 6 1.09 -24.41 2.51
C SER A 6 0.15 -23.36 1.93
N SER A 7 0.16 -22.13 2.43
CA SER A 7 -0.74 -21.05 2.03
C SER A 7 -0.12 -20.14 0.96
N ARG A 8 -0.99 -19.46 0.20
CA ARG A 8 -0.61 -18.47 -0.82
C ARG A 8 -1.03 -17.08 -0.37
N LEU A 9 -0.09 -16.13 -0.39
CA LEU A 9 -0.40 -14.71 -0.29
C LEU A 9 -0.41 -14.12 -1.71
N SER A 10 -1.58 -13.74 -2.21
CA SER A 10 -1.74 -13.19 -3.55
C SER A 10 -2.40 -11.82 -3.50
N LEU A 11 -1.76 -10.82 -4.10
CA LEU A 11 -2.31 -9.49 -4.34
C LEU A 11 -2.51 -9.33 -5.84
N ARG A 12 -3.75 -9.11 -6.25
CA ARG A 12 -4.18 -9.04 -7.66
C ARG A 12 -5.22 -7.94 -7.82
N SER A 13 -5.43 -7.52 -9.06
CA SER A 13 -6.55 -6.65 -9.42
C SER A 13 -6.56 -5.37 -8.58
N HIS A 14 -5.45 -4.62 -8.57
CA HIS A 14 -5.39 -3.33 -7.90
C HIS A 14 -5.60 -3.44 -6.37
N SER A 15 -5.09 -4.53 -5.77
CA SER A 15 -5.08 -4.71 -4.31
C SER A 15 -3.93 -3.95 -3.66
N VAL A 16 -4.12 -3.52 -2.41
CA VAL A 16 -3.05 -2.95 -1.57
C VAL A 16 -3.00 -3.69 -0.25
N PHE A 17 -1.82 -4.24 0.07
CA PHE A 17 -1.48 -4.65 1.41
C PHE A 17 -0.39 -3.72 1.95
N SER A 18 -0.71 -3.02 3.04
CA SER A 18 0.18 -2.02 3.64
C SER A 18 0.37 -2.28 5.12
N VAL A 19 1.62 -2.31 5.55
CA VAL A 19 2.01 -2.22 6.96
C VAL A 19 2.65 -0.86 7.16
N THR A 20 2.05 -0.03 8.03
CA THR A 20 2.45 1.37 8.16
C THR A 20 2.56 1.79 9.61
N ASN A 21 3.69 2.40 9.99
CA ASN A 21 3.96 2.91 11.34
C ASN A 21 3.79 1.84 12.42
N VAL A 22 4.57 0.76 12.31
CA VAL A 22 4.50 -0.40 13.20
C VAL A 22 5.86 -0.70 13.80
N SER A 23 5.89 -0.99 15.10
CA SER A 23 7.05 -1.55 15.79
C SER A 23 6.93 -3.07 15.93
N VAL A 24 8.00 -3.81 15.69
CA VAL A 24 8.06 -5.28 15.80
C VAL A 24 9.21 -5.69 16.72
N VAL A 25 8.92 -6.53 17.71
CA VAL A 25 9.95 -7.13 18.59
C VAL A 25 9.81 -8.64 18.55
N SER A 26 10.88 -9.34 18.19
CA SER A 26 10.87 -10.79 18.04
C SER A 26 12.26 -11.38 18.27
N SER A 27 12.32 -12.52 18.95
CA SER A 27 13.56 -13.31 19.06
C SER A 27 13.95 -14.04 17.77
N GLY A 28 13.11 -13.95 16.73
CA GLY A 28 13.33 -14.55 15.40
C GLY A 28 13.21 -13.52 14.28
N GLY A 29 12.28 -13.74 13.35
CA GLY A 29 11.94 -12.80 12.28
C GLY A 29 10.70 -11.96 12.61
N GLY A 30 10.37 -11.00 11.73
CA GLY A 30 9.19 -10.16 11.88
C GLY A 30 7.96 -10.67 11.12
N PHE A 31 7.92 -10.40 9.81
CA PHE A 31 6.84 -10.77 8.90
C PHE A 31 7.28 -11.93 8.03
N ALA A 32 6.59 -13.07 8.12
CA ALA A 32 6.79 -14.20 7.22
C ALA A 32 5.63 -14.27 6.23
N LEU A 33 5.93 -14.12 4.94
CA LEU A 33 4.95 -14.06 3.85
C LEU A 33 4.81 -15.41 3.11
N GLY A 34 5.51 -16.45 3.58
CA GLY A 34 5.43 -17.81 3.10
C GLY A 34 6.23 -18.06 1.81
N GLU A 35 5.93 -19.18 1.14
CA GLU A 35 6.66 -19.69 -0.03
C GLU A 35 5.97 -19.38 -1.37
N ARG A 36 4.77 -18.78 -1.32
CA ARG A 36 3.93 -18.56 -2.50
C ARG A 36 3.38 -17.13 -2.53
N LEU A 37 4.28 -16.14 -2.49
CA LEU A 37 3.91 -14.76 -2.75
C LEU A 37 3.56 -14.56 -4.24
N ALA A 38 2.51 -13.81 -4.54
CA ALA A 38 2.24 -13.37 -5.90
C ALA A 38 1.70 -11.94 -5.88
N VAL A 39 2.45 -11.00 -6.45
CA VAL A 39 2.04 -9.59 -6.54
C VAL A 39 2.00 -9.20 -8.01
N SER A 40 0.81 -8.85 -8.51
CA SER A 40 0.58 -8.42 -9.89
C SER A 40 -0.48 -7.33 -9.93
N ASP A 41 -0.26 -6.27 -10.69
CA ASP A 41 -1.14 -5.08 -10.75
C ASP A 41 -1.56 -4.56 -9.36
N SER A 42 -0.70 -4.72 -8.35
CA SER A 42 -1.03 -4.57 -6.93
C SER A 42 0.19 -4.16 -6.12
N VAL A 43 -0.05 -3.68 -4.89
CA VAL A 43 1.00 -3.12 -4.03
C VAL A 43 1.13 -3.91 -2.73
N LEU A 44 2.36 -4.32 -2.42
CA LEU A 44 2.78 -4.82 -1.12
C LEU A 44 3.77 -3.80 -0.53
N ARG A 45 3.40 -3.11 0.54
CA ARG A 45 4.27 -2.06 1.12
C ARG A 45 4.47 -2.19 2.63
N PHE A 46 5.69 -1.87 3.06
CA PHE A 46 6.09 -1.71 4.46
C PHE A 46 6.69 -0.32 4.60
N VAL A 47 6.06 0.52 5.42
CA VAL A 47 6.38 1.95 5.54
C VAL A 47 6.52 2.34 7.01
N GLY A 48 7.65 2.91 7.42
CA GLY A 48 7.85 3.32 8.82
C GLY A 48 7.78 2.13 9.78
N VAL A 49 8.53 1.07 9.47
CA VAL A 49 8.53 -0.16 10.28
C VAL A 49 9.83 -0.24 11.07
N ASP A 50 9.72 -0.26 12.39
CA ASP A 50 10.88 -0.40 13.29
C ASP A 50 10.91 -1.80 13.90
N GLY A 51 11.95 -2.57 13.61
CA GLY A 51 12.09 -3.96 13.95
C GLY A 51 13.31 -4.24 14.83
N SER A 52 13.07 -4.69 16.06
CA SER A 52 14.08 -5.37 16.88
C SER A 52 13.93 -6.88 16.71
N VAL A 53 14.61 -7.42 15.71
CA VAL A 53 14.51 -8.83 15.27
C VAL A 53 15.89 -9.48 15.18
N ALA A 54 16.01 -10.75 15.56
CA ALA A 54 17.28 -11.48 15.50
C ALA A 54 17.69 -11.92 14.08
N SER A 55 16.80 -11.76 13.08
CA SER A 55 17.03 -12.20 11.69
C SER A 55 16.46 -11.19 10.69
N SER A 56 15.78 -11.63 9.62
CA SER A 56 15.17 -10.71 8.65
C SER A 56 13.82 -10.19 9.13
N LEU A 57 13.60 -8.88 8.97
CA LEU A 57 12.35 -8.25 9.36
C LEU A 57 11.20 -8.67 8.44
N VAL A 58 11.42 -8.69 7.11
CA VAL A 58 10.49 -9.24 6.13
C VAL A 58 11.10 -10.48 5.49
N ARG A 59 10.37 -11.61 5.51
CA ARG A 59 10.81 -12.88 4.93
C ARG A 59 9.80 -13.41 3.94
N CYS A 60 10.26 -13.68 2.72
CA CYS A 60 9.60 -14.47 1.70
C CYS A 60 10.51 -15.61 1.30
N ASP A 61 9.94 -16.81 1.16
CA ASP A 61 10.66 -18.03 0.79
C ASP A 61 10.26 -18.56 -0.60
N GLY A 62 9.47 -17.78 -1.34
CA GLY A 62 9.13 -18.05 -2.72
C GLY A 62 8.04 -17.14 -3.26
N GLY A 63 7.99 -17.02 -4.58
CA GLY A 63 6.93 -16.28 -5.25
C GLY A 63 7.39 -15.39 -6.38
N THR A 64 6.48 -14.53 -6.84
CA THR A 64 6.74 -13.58 -7.93
C THR A 64 6.24 -12.18 -7.59
N VAL A 65 7.00 -11.18 -8.05
CA VAL A 65 6.53 -9.81 -8.26
C VAL A 65 6.51 -9.60 -9.77
N ASP A 66 5.32 -9.77 -10.34
CA ASP A 66 5.08 -9.76 -11.78
C ASP A 66 4.77 -8.33 -12.28
N ALA A 67 4.52 -8.19 -13.58
CA ALA A 67 4.10 -6.93 -14.19
C ALA A 67 2.98 -6.22 -13.41
N GLY A 68 3.12 -4.90 -13.23
CA GLY A 68 2.22 -4.08 -12.43
C GLY A 68 2.28 -4.35 -10.92
N GLY A 69 3.06 -5.33 -10.46
CA GLY A 69 3.31 -5.59 -9.05
C GLY A 69 4.38 -4.64 -8.50
N TRP A 70 4.13 -4.09 -7.30
CA TRP A 70 5.08 -3.22 -6.61
C TRP A 70 5.32 -3.68 -5.18
N LEU A 71 6.57 -4.00 -4.86
CA LEU A 71 7.04 -4.23 -3.49
C LEU A 71 7.80 -3.00 -2.99
N GLU A 72 7.28 -2.35 -1.95
CA GLU A 72 7.88 -1.16 -1.37
C GLU A 72 8.36 -1.43 0.06
N LEU A 73 9.62 -1.08 0.31
CA LEU A 73 10.22 -0.99 1.64
C LEU A 73 10.67 0.45 1.82
N HIS A 74 10.02 1.18 2.72
CA HIS A 74 10.26 2.59 2.93
C HIS A 74 10.40 2.91 4.42
N ASP A 75 11.49 3.56 4.81
CA ASP A 75 11.74 3.91 6.22
C ASP A 75 11.62 2.68 7.15
N VAL A 76 12.29 1.60 6.74
CA VAL A 76 12.28 0.31 7.46
C VAL A 76 13.59 0.12 8.19
N TRP A 77 13.52 -0.05 9.50
CA TRP A 77 14.66 -0.23 10.39
C TRP A 77 14.70 -1.66 10.93
N ALA A 78 15.79 -2.39 10.71
CA ALA A 78 16.07 -3.70 11.30
C ALA A 78 17.28 -3.56 12.23
N GLY A 79 17.02 -3.50 13.53
CA GLY A 79 17.99 -3.11 14.55
C GLY A 79 18.69 -4.24 15.30
N GLY A 80 18.29 -5.50 15.12
CA GLY A 80 18.94 -6.62 15.80
C GLY A 80 20.29 -6.98 15.19
N GLU A 81 21.19 -7.54 16.00
CA GLU A 81 22.53 -7.91 15.56
C GLU A 81 22.45 -8.96 14.44
N ALA A 82 23.14 -8.72 13.32
CA ALA A 82 23.04 -9.51 12.08
C ALA A 82 21.66 -9.52 11.37
N SER A 83 20.75 -8.63 11.73
CA SER A 83 19.46 -8.50 11.04
C SER A 83 19.59 -7.87 9.65
N SER A 84 18.62 -8.16 8.78
CA SER A 84 18.45 -7.56 7.46
C SER A 84 17.03 -7.03 7.32
N VAL A 85 16.83 -6.06 6.43
CA VAL A 85 15.49 -5.51 6.15
C VAL A 85 14.62 -6.60 5.53
N ALA A 86 15.15 -7.33 4.55
CA ALA A 86 14.41 -8.43 3.94
C ALA A 86 15.27 -9.63 3.49
N LEU A 87 14.67 -10.80 3.59
CA LEU A 87 15.14 -12.02 2.92
C LEU A 87 14.04 -12.47 1.96
N LEU A 88 14.31 -12.36 0.66
CA LEU A 88 13.38 -12.65 -0.43
C LEU A 88 13.81 -13.91 -1.17
N SER A 89 14.18 -14.95 -0.42
CA SER A 89 14.65 -16.22 -0.97
C SER A 89 13.60 -16.82 -1.90
N GLY A 90 14.00 -17.24 -3.10
CA GLY A 90 13.09 -17.85 -4.07
C GLY A 90 12.04 -16.90 -4.67
N VAL A 91 12.08 -15.61 -4.35
CA VAL A 91 11.23 -14.60 -4.98
C VAL A 91 11.86 -14.16 -6.29
N THR A 92 11.06 -14.20 -7.36
CA THR A 92 11.47 -13.74 -8.69
C THR A 92 10.78 -12.43 -9.04
N LEU A 93 11.57 -11.40 -9.37
CA LEU A 93 11.08 -10.18 -10.01
C LEU A 93 10.97 -10.45 -11.51
N SER A 94 9.75 -10.41 -12.04
CA SER A 94 9.43 -10.76 -13.43
C SER A 94 8.53 -9.70 -14.08
N GLY A 95 9.09 -8.50 -14.23
CA GLY A 95 8.44 -7.35 -14.86
C GLY A 95 7.80 -6.37 -13.87
N GLY A 96 7.80 -6.71 -12.58
CA GLY A 96 7.38 -5.81 -11.51
C GLY A 96 8.46 -4.82 -11.08
N ALA A 97 8.15 -4.09 -10.00
CA ALA A 97 9.05 -3.11 -9.39
C ALA A 97 9.31 -3.43 -7.91
N VAL A 98 10.54 -3.17 -7.46
CA VAL A 98 10.91 -3.15 -6.05
C VAL A 98 11.52 -1.79 -5.72
N SER A 99 10.99 -1.10 -4.71
CA SER A 99 11.58 0.14 -4.18
C SER A 99 12.07 -0.06 -2.76
N ILE A 100 13.30 0.37 -2.47
CA ILE A 100 13.90 0.28 -1.15
C ILE A 100 14.50 1.63 -0.81
N ALA A 101 13.84 2.38 0.07
CA ALA A 101 14.24 3.76 0.38
C ALA A 101 14.31 4.01 1.87
N ARG A 102 15.38 4.71 2.31
CA ARG A 102 15.58 5.13 3.70
C ARG A 102 15.56 3.95 4.69
N CYS A 103 15.90 2.74 4.25
CA CYS A 103 15.95 1.57 5.10
C CYS A 103 17.31 1.42 5.76
N THR A 104 17.33 0.87 6.98
CA THR A 104 18.56 0.56 7.72
C THR A 104 18.54 -0.88 8.20
N ALA A 105 19.61 -1.61 7.92
CA ALA A 105 19.91 -2.90 8.53
C ALA A 105 21.13 -2.77 9.45
N ALA A 106 21.06 -3.30 10.67
CA ALA A 106 22.22 -3.41 11.55
C ALA A 106 23.26 -4.42 11.04
N GLY A 107 22.84 -5.44 10.29
CA GLY A 107 23.74 -6.35 9.58
C GLY A 107 24.30 -5.76 8.27
N ALA A 108 25.36 -6.36 7.74
CA ALA A 108 26.00 -5.95 6.48
C ALA A 108 25.12 -6.17 5.24
N THR A 109 24.08 -6.99 5.35
CA THR A 109 23.11 -7.29 4.28
C THR A 109 21.87 -6.44 4.46
N LEU A 110 21.49 -5.68 3.44
CA LEU A 110 20.23 -4.92 3.43
C LEU A 110 19.06 -5.83 3.04
N VAL A 111 19.14 -6.42 1.85
CA VAL A 111 18.16 -7.36 1.29
C VAL A 111 18.91 -8.46 0.57
N SER A 112 18.45 -9.71 0.66
CA SER A 112 19.08 -10.84 -0.06
C SER A 112 18.05 -11.80 -0.65
N GLY A 113 18.51 -12.65 -1.58
CA GLY A 113 17.72 -13.77 -2.13
C GLY A 113 16.84 -13.43 -3.34
N LEU A 114 16.65 -12.15 -3.65
CA LEU A 114 15.83 -11.71 -4.79
C LEU A 114 16.49 -12.10 -6.12
N VAL A 115 15.76 -12.84 -6.95
CA VAL A 115 16.16 -13.16 -8.33
C VAL A 115 15.50 -12.18 -9.29
N ILE A 116 16.27 -11.56 -10.17
CA ILE A 116 15.75 -10.59 -11.15
C ILE A 116 15.83 -11.22 -12.54
N THR A 117 14.68 -11.56 -13.12
CA THR A 117 14.60 -11.98 -14.54
C THR A 117 14.25 -10.81 -15.44
N SER A 118 13.36 -9.93 -14.96
CA SER A 118 12.99 -8.66 -15.61
C SER A 118 12.33 -7.73 -14.59
N GLY A 119 12.19 -6.44 -14.91
CA GLY A 119 11.67 -5.43 -13.99
C GLY A 119 12.78 -4.54 -13.43
N VAL A 120 12.45 -3.75 -12.40
CA VAL A 120 13.35 -2.70 -11.89
C VAL A 120 13.42 -2.73 -10.36
N VAL A 121 14.64 -2.65 -9.83
CA VAL A 121 14.90 -2.40 -8.41
C VAL A 121 15.45 -0.99 -8.27
N SER A 122 14.72 -0.11 -7.59
CA SER A 122 15.15 1.27 -7.32
C SER A 122 15.49 1.44 -5.85
N VAL A 123 16.60 2.11 -5.56
CA VAL A 123 17.11 2.26 -4.19
C VAL A 123 17.52 3.69 -3.87
N GLN A 124 17.32 4.11 -2.62
CA GLN A 124 17.68 5.45 -2.15
C GLN A 124 17.99 5.50 -0.65
N CYS A 125 19.08 6.15 -0.26
CA CYS A 125 19.41 6.41 1.15
C CYS A 125 19.37 5.22 2.11
N ASN A 126 19.82 4.05 1.68
CA ASN A 126 19.83 2.89 2.55
C ASN A 126 21.15 2.77 3.33
N ARG A 127 21.10 2.10 4.48
CA ARG A 127 22.25 1.77 5.31
C ARG A 127 22.29 0.28 5.60
N ALA A 128 23.47 -0.32 5.49
CA ALA A 128 23.72 -1.69 5.93
C ALA A 128 24.96 -1.72 6.82
N GLY A 129 24.81 -2.22 8.05
CA GLY A 129 25.77 -2.05 9.12
C GLY A 129 26.08 -0.57 9.33
N ASP A 130 27.37 -0.24 9.33
CA ASP A 130 27.82 1.13 9.52
C ASP A 130 27.96 1.95 8.23
N ARG A 131 27.51 1.41 7.09
CA ARG A 131 27.76 2.00 5.77
C ARG A 131 26.48 2.54 5.14
N VAL A 132 26.52 3.80 4.72
CA VAL A 132 25.52 4.37 3.80
C VAL A 132 25.83 3.88 2.38
N LEU A 133 24.85 3.27 1.72
CA LEU A 133 25.00 2.68 0.39
C LEU A 133 24.80 3.75 -0.68
N ARG A 134 25.82 4.01 -1.49
CA ARG A 134 25.84 5.14 -2.45
C ARG A 134 25.98 4.71 -3.90
N SER A 135 26.52 3.52 -4.15
CA SER A 135 26.79 3.01 -5.49
C SER A 135 26.13 1.64 -5.68
N SER A 136 25.92 1.25 -6.95
CA SER A 136 25.46 -0.10 -7.28
C SER A 136 26.38 -1.20 -6.71
N GLY A 137 27.69 -0.94 -6.62
CA GLY A 137 28.65 -1.84 -5.97
C GLY A 137 28.42 -2.00 -4.47
N ASP A 138 28.06 -0.91 -3.76
CA ASP A 138 27.69 -1.00 -2.35
C ASP A 138 26.44 -1.88 -2.16
N TYR A 139 25.43 -1.69 -3.02
CA TYR A 139 24.19 -2.48 -2.98
C TYR A 139 24.42 -3.94 -3.35
N LEU A 140 25.33 -4.23 -4.28
CA LEU A 140 25.75 -5.60 -4.61
C LEU A 140 26.34 -6.31 -3.38
N LEU A 141 27.24 -5.64 -2.66
CA LEU A 141 27.81 -6.17 -1.42
C LEU A 141 26.76 -6.31 -0.31
N ALA A 142 25.71 -5.49 -0.34
CA ALA A 142 24.58 -5.55 0.60
C ALA A 142 23.46 -6.51 0.17
N GLY A 143 23.69 -7.34 -0.88
CA GLY A 143 22.84 -8.46 -1.27
C GLY A 143 21.87 -8.21 -2.43
N LEU A 144 21.91 -7.03 -3.07
CA LEU A 144 21.05 -6.68 -4.20
C LEU A 144 21.85 -6.73 -5.53
N PRO A 145 21.55 -7.68 -6.43
CA PRO A 145 22.43 -7.97 -7.57
C PRO A 145 22.44 -6.90 -8.67
N SER A 146 21.34 -6.16 -8.86
CA SER A 146 21.22 -5.09 -9.86
C SER A 146 20.21 -4.06 -9.41
N VAL A 147 20.60 -2.77 -9.40
CA VAL A 147 19.79 -1.67 -8.87
C VAL A 147 19.97 -0.38 -9.66
N SER A 148 18.93 0.44 -9.69
CA SER A 148 18.98 1.86 -10.07
C SER A 148 19.09 2.70 -8.80
N VAL A 149 20.21 3.41 -8.63
CA VAL A 149 20.47 4.22 -7.43
C VAL A 149 20.00 5.65 -7.66
N VAL A 150 19.12 6.13 -6.78
CA VAL A 150 18.66 7.53 -6.75
C VAL A 150 19.43 8.28 -5.66
N PRO A 151 19.96 9.49 -5.94
CA PRO A 151 20.61 10.34 -4.95
C PRO A 151 19.71 10.62 -3.74
N CYS A 152 20.31 10.85 -2.59
CA CYS A 152 19.57 10.96 -1.34
C CYS A 152 18.69 12.20 -1.22
N ASP A 153 19.16 13.29 -1.80
CA ASP A 153 18.50 14.57 -1.97
C ASP A 153 17.61 14.63 -3.21
N GLY A 154 17.64 13.57 -4.03
CA GLY A 154 16.81 13.44 -5.22
C GLY A 154 15.44 12.82 -4.93
N CYS A 155 14.63 12.76 -5.98
CA CYS A 155 13.37 12.04 -5.98
C CYS A 155 13.19 11.34 -7.33
N ALA A 156 12.48 10.22 -7.34
CA ALA A 156 12.17 9.50 -8.55
C ALA A 156 10.78 8.87 -8.44
N ALA A 157 10.01 8.91 -9.52
CA ALA A 157 8.71 8.27 -9.59
C ALA A 157 8.79 6.78 -9.20
N ALA A 158 9.84 6.08 -9.62
CA ALA A 158 10.06 4.66 -9.31
C ALA A 158 10.24 4.34 -7.81
N LEU A 159 10.42 5.35 -6.95
CA LEU A 159 10.49 5.20 -5.50
C LEU A 159 9.25 5.72 -4.78
N ALA A 160 8.55 6.70 -5.36
CA ALA A 160 7.47 7.42 -4.70
C ALA A 160 6.08 7.03 -5.21
N CYS A 161 5.97 6.55 -6.45
CA CYS A 161 4.69 6.37 -7.14
C CYS A 161 4.48 4.93 -7.58
N PHE A 162 3.24 4.46 -7.50
CA PHE A 162 2.81 3.24 -8.15
C PHE A 162 2.65 3.48 -9.66
N ASP A 163 3.61 2.95 -10.44
CA ASP A 163 3.75 3.22 -11.87
C ASP A 163 2.45 3.02 -12.66
N ALA A 164 1.74 1.92 -12.43
CA ALA A 164 0.53 1.56 -13.18
C ALA A 164 -0.60 2.60 -13.07
N LEU A 165 -0.64 3.39 -11.99
CA LEU A 165 -1.63 4.43 -11.75
C LEU A 165 -1.04 5.84 -11.73
N THR A 166 0.20 6.01 -12.20
CA THR A 166 0.84 7.32 -12.32
C THR A 166 0.62 7.92 -13.71
N ALA A 167 0.12 9.15 -13.76
CA ALA A 167 -0.12 9.92 -14.98
C ALA A 167 1.06 10.86 -15.28
N SER A 168 1.62 11.48 -14.25
CA SER A 168 2.72 12.44 -14.36
C SER A 168 3.59 12.42 -13.11
N PHE A 169 4.81 12.92 -13.24
CA PHE A 169 5.71 13.15 -12.11
C PHE A 169 6.43 14.48 -12.31
N SER A 170 6.21 15.41 -11.39
CA SER A 170 6.78 16.76 -11.42
C SER A 170 6.98 17.25 -10.00
N ASP A 171 8.06 17.99 -9.74
CA ASP A 171 8.36 18.54 -8.42
C ASP A 171 8.31 17.51 -7.28
N CYS A 172 8.76 16.29 -7.56
CA CYS A 172 8.74 15.14 -6.65
C CYS A 172 7.34 14.67 -6.21
N VAL A 173 6.29 15.06 -6.94
CA VAL A 173 4.90 14.69 -6.66
C VAL A 173 4.36 13.79 -7.77
N CYS A 174 3.64 12.75 -7.38
CA CYS A 174 2.93 11.86 -8.29
C CYS A 174 1.59 12.49 -8.68
N GLY A 175 1.35 12.69 -9.98
CA GLY A 175 0.01 12.95 -10.50
C GLY A 175 -0.65 11.62 -10.86
N CYS A 176 -1.83 11.33 -10.30
CA CYS A 176 -2.47 10.02 -10.44
C CYS A 176 -3.41 9.94 -11.64
N ARG A 177 -3.48 8.75 -12.26
CA ARG A 177 -4.56 8.36 -13.19
C ARG A 177 -5.83 8.05 -12.40
N ALA A 178 -6.96 7.98 -13.11
CA ALA A 178 -8.20 7.48 -12.54
C ALA A 178 -7.98 6.09 -11.89
N GLY A 179 -8.43 5.92 -10.64
CA GLY A 179 -8.23 4.71 -9.84
C GLY A 179 -7.03 4.75 -8.88
N GLY A 180 -6.10 5.70 -9.05
CA GLY A 180 -5.00 5.94 -8.11
C GLY A 180 -5.32 7.07 -7.12
N VAL A 181 -5.02 6.88 -5.85
CA VAL A 181 -5.29 7.86 -4.78
C VAL A 181 -4.06 8.07 -3.89
N GLY A 182 -3.92 9.29 -3.38
CA GLY A 182 -2.86 9.70 -2.45
C GLY A 182 -1.52 9.95 -3.11
N ASP A 183 -0.53 10.29 -2.29
CA ASP A 183 0.78 10.78 -2.75
C ASP A 183 1.56 9.76 -3.58
N ALA A 184 1.27 8.46 -3.43
CA ALA A 184 1.90 7.37 -4.15
C ALA A 184 1.01 6.77 -5.26
N CYS A 185 -0.14 7.39 -5.57
CA CYS A 185 -1.11 6.87 -6.54
C CYS A 185 -1.50 5.41 -6.32
N LEU A 186 -1.69 5.03 -5.06
CA LEU A 186 -1.99 3.65 -4.71
C LEU A 186 -3.37 3.26 -5.27
N PRO A 187 -3.54 1.99 -5.64
CA PRO A 187 -4.84 1.47 -5.97
C PRO A 187 -5.85 1.71 -4.86
N PHE A 188 -7.00 2.25 -5.23
CA PHE A 188 -8.18 2.27 -4.40
C PHE A 188 -9.33 1.70 -5.23
N ASP A 189 -10.11 0.80 -4.65
CA ASP A 189 -11.34 0.33 -5.27
C ASP A 189 -12.30 1.52 -5.39
N VAL A 190 -12.22 2.22 -6.51
CA VAL A 190 -13.34 2.97 -7.05
C VAL A 190 -14.08 1.97 -7.93
N PRO A 191 -15.25 1.45 -7.54
CA PRO A 191 -16.11 0.81 -8.51
C PRO A 191 -16.30 1.82 -9.64
N LEU A 192 -15.80 1.50 -10.83
CA LEU A 192 -16.10 2.28 -12.02
C LEU A 192 -17.62 2.43 -12.04
N ALA A 193 -18.11 3.66 -11.96
CA ALA A 193 -19.49 3.94 -12.33
C ALA A 193 -19.60 3.50 -13.80
N ARG A 194 -20.10 2.29 -14.02
CA ARG A 194 -20.61 1.92 -15.33
C ARG A 194 -21.68 2.95 -15.61
N ALA A 195 -21.46 3.77 -16.64
CA ALA A 195 -22.51 4.63 -17.17
C ALA A 195 -23.71 3.73 -17.50
N GLY A 196 -24.74 3.78 -16.65
CA GLY A 196 -25.79 2.78 -16.63
C GLY A 196 -26.94 3.24 -15.74
N GLY A 197 -27.92 3.88 -16.37
CA GLY A 197 -29.01 4.63 -15.74
C GLY A 197 -29.87 3.90 -14.72
N GLY A 198 -30.49 4.70 -13.85
CA GLY A 198 -31.63 4.30 -13.02
C GLY A 198 -31.57 4.89 -11.61
N GLY A 199 -31.71 6.21 -11.48
CA GLY A 199 -31.80 6.87 -10.18
C GLY A 199 -33.00 6.35 -9.38
N ALA A 200 -32.74 5.82 -8.19
CA ALA A 200 -33.80 5.37 -7.28
C ALA A 200 -34.46 6.60 -6.63
N GLN A 201 -35.78 6.71 -6.76
CA GLN A 201 -36.57 7.81 -6.24
C GLN A 201 -36.40 7.91 -4.72
N GLY A 202 -35.78 8.99 -4.23
CA GLY A 202 -35.62 9.28 -2.79
C GLY A 202 -34.18 9.24 -2.23
N CYS A 203 -33.18 8.86 -3.02
CA CYS A 203 -31.77 8.94 -2.62
C CYS A 203 -31.18 10.34 -2.83
N VAL A 204 -30.29 10.78 -1.93
CA VAL A 204 -29.46 11.97 -2.17
C VAL A 204 -28.56 11.64 -3.36
N SER A 205 -28.64 12.42 -4.43
CA SER A 205 -27.97 12.03 -5.67
C SER A 205 -27.37 13.15 -6.49
N GLY A 206 -26.29 12.82 -7.21
CA GLY A 206 -25.62 13.71 -8.17
C GLY A 206 -24.95 14.94 -7.55
N VAL A 207 -24.62 14.90 -6.26
CA VAL A 207 -24.06 16.03 -5.51
C VAL A 207 -22.65 15.75 -5.00
N THR A 208 -21.85 16.80 -4.85
CA THR A 208 -20.55 16.74 -4.17
C THR A 208 -20.69 17.31 -2.76
N LEU A 209 -20.39 16.50 -1.76
CA LEU A 209 -20.36 16.90 -0.35
C LEU A 209 -18.93 17.22 0.05
N THR A 210 -18.69 18.46 0.44
CA THR A 210 -17.38 18.96 0.88
C THR A 210 -17.33 19.27 2.38
N GLU A 211 -18.39 18.93 3.11
CA GLU A 211 -18.50 19.15 4.55
C GLU A 211 -18.91 17.86 5.27
N SER A 212 -18.48 17.73 6.52
CA SER A 212 -18.86 16.62 7.40
C SER A 212 -20.33 16.67 7.72
N VAL A 213 -21.03 15.53 7.66
CA VAL A 213 -22.47 15.46 7.89
C VAL A 213 -22.83 14.23 8.72
N THR A 214 -23.79 14.37 9.63
CA THR A 214 -24.38 13.24 10.35
C THR A 214 -25.80 13.01 9.83
N VAL A 215 -26.09 11.76 9.48
CA VAL A 215 -27.30 11.33 8.80
C VAL A 215 -28.00 10.33 9.70
N GLY A 216 -29.27 10.58 9.97
CA GLY A 216 -30.09 9.71 10.81
C GLY A 216 -31.32 10.39 11.39
N GLY A 217 -31.89 11.41 10.75
CA GLY A 217 -33.04 12.15 11.32
C GLY A 217 -34.36 11.38 11.32
N GLY A 218 -34.48 10.30 12.11
CA GLY A 218 -35.72 9.55 12.34
C GLY A 218 -36.27 8.80 11.11
N ARG A 219 -35.45 8.60 10.07
CA ARG A 219 -35.81 7.78 8.90
C ARG A 219 -35.26 6.38 9.04
N ALA A 220 -36.01 5.38 8.58
CA ALA A 220 -35.55 3.99 8.50
C ALA A 220 -34.46 3.77 7.44
N THR A 221 -34.25 4.73 6.52
CA THR A 221 -33.32 4.59 5.40
C THR A 221 -32.42 5.80 5.21
N ALA A 222 -31.14 5.54 4.93
CA ALA A 222 -30.15 6.52 4.47
C ALA A 222 -29.65 6.06 3.09
N CYS A 223 -29.86 6.87 2.05
CA CYS A 223 -29.49 6.50 0.68
C CYS A 223 -28.73 7.61 -0.04
N PHE A 224 -27.57 7.24 -0.60
CA PHE A 224 -26.74 8.07 -1.47
C PHE A 224 -26.59 7.39 -2.82
N ASP A 225 -26.79 8.12 -3.91
CA ASP A 225 -26.62 7.63 -5.28
C ASP A 225 -25.84 8.63 -6.13
N SER A 226 -24.67 8.27 -6.65
CA SER A 226 -23.85 9.19 -7.46
C SER A 226 -23.39 10.45 -6.68
N VAL A 227 -23.02 10.27 -5.41
CA VAL A 227 -22.55 11.36 -4.52
C VAL A 227 -21.03 11.33 -4.37
N VAL A 228 -20.38 12.49 -4.45
CA VAL A 228 -18.93 12.62 -4.24
C VAL A 228 -18.66 13.28 -2.90
N PHE A 229 -18.17 12.53 -1.92
CA PHE A 229 -17.65 13.06 -0.66
C PHE A 229 -16.20 13.50 -0.88
N SER A 230 -15.89 14.78 -0.70
CA SER A 230 -14.59 15.35 -1.07
C SER A 230 -13.97 16.18 0.05
N GLY A 231 -12.69 15.94 0.33
CA GLY A 231 -11.94 16.62 1.38
C GLY A 231 -11.86 15.80 2.67
N PRO A 232 -11.18 16.30 3.72
CA PRO A 232 -10.97 15.57 4.98
C PRO A 232 -12.23 15.60 5.85
N ILE A 233 -13.34 15.14 5.30
CA ILE A 233 -14.67 15.18 5.90
C ILE A 233 -15.06 13.84 6.50
N THR A 234 -15.94 13.84 7.48
CA THR A 234 -16.54 12.63 8.02
C THR A 234 -18.06 12.66 7.81
N VAL A 235 -18.55 11.64 7.13
CA VAL A 235 -19.98 11.37 6.95
C VAL A 235 -20.34 10.30 7.95
N ALA A 236 -21.12 10.64 8.96
CA ALA A 236 -21.60 9.69 9.96
C ALA A 236 -23.04 9.29 9.66
N VAL A 237 -23.34 8.00 9.70
CA VAL A 237 -24.70 7.46 9.70
C VAL A 237 -24.96 6.94 11.11
N ASP A 238 -25.71 7.71 11.90
CA ASP A 238 -26.03 7.38 13.28
C ASP A 238 -27.31 6.54 13.33
N LEU A 239 -27.14 5.23 13.45
CA LEU A 239 -28.22 4.25 13.51
C LEU A 239 -29.11 4.45 14.73
N ARG A 240 -28.61 5.05 15.82
CA ARG A 240 -29.38 5.31 17.05
C ARG A 240 -30.36 6.46 16.87
N SER A 241 -30.06 7.38 15.96
CA SER A 241 -30.93 8.48 15.61
C SER A 241 -32.01 8.11 14.57
N MET A 242 -31.81 7.00 13.84
CA MET A 242 -32.76 6.47 12.86
C MET A 242 -34.05 5.92 13.52
N ASP A 243 -35.03 5.57 12.69
CA ASP A 243 -36.34 5.10 13.16
C ASP A 243 -36.21 3.78 13.97
N ALA A 244 -36.30 3.90 15.29
CA ALA A 244 -36.18 2.79 16.22
C ALA A 244 -37.34 1.78 16.14
N PHE A 245 -38.42 2.12 15.44
CA PHE A 245 -39.60 1.27 15.27
C PHE A 245 -39.65 0.58 13.90
N ALA A 246 -38.65 0.82 13.04
CA ALA A 246 -38.57 0.16 11.74
C ALA A 246 -38.06 -1.29 11.89
N ASP A 247 -38.65 -2.22 11.13
CA ASP A 247 -38.24 -3.62 11.10
C ASP A 247 -36.78 -3.81 10.61
N ALA A 248 -36.26 -2.88 9.81
CA ALA A 248 -34.89 -2.85 9.35
C ALA A 248 -34.41 -1.42 9.04
N LEU A 249 -33.16 -1.12 9.42
CA LEU A 249 -32.46 0.10 9.04
C LEU A 249 -31.62 -0.15 7.79
N ASN A 250 -31.89 0.57 6.69
CA ASN A 250 -31.15 0.39 5.44
C ASN A 250 -30.25 1.59 5.13
N VAL A 251 -28.94 1.31 5.03
CA VAL A 251 -27.94 2.27 4.54
C VAL A 251 -27.50 1.83 3.16
N THR A 252 -27.74 2.67 2.15
CA THR A 252 -27.44 2.37 0.74
C THR A 252 -26.49 3.41 0.16
N LEU A 253 -25.36 2.96 -0.37
CA LEU A 253 -24.47 3.78 -1.19
C LEU A 253 -24.41 3.17 -2.59
N ARG A 254 -24.80 3.94 -3.59
CA ARG A 254 -24.76 3.58 -5.02
C ARG A 254 -23.92 4.62 -5.75
N HIS A 255 -22.98 4.19 -6.58
CA HIS A 255 -22.15 5.09 -7.39
C HIS A 255 -21.48 6.25 -6.61
N CYS A 256 -21.24 6.10 -5.31
CA CYS A 256 -20.68 7.15 -4.48
C CYS A 256 -19.14 7.10 -4.49
N VAL A 257 -18.51 8.26 -4.31
CA VAL A 257 -17.05 8.44 -4.33
C VAL A 257 -16.60 9.10 -3.03
N LEU A 258 -15.56 8.57 -2.38
CA LEU A 258 -14.87 9.23 -1.26
C LEU A 258 -13.51 9.72 -1.75
N ALA A 259 -13.29 11.03 -1.73
CA ALA A 259 -12.14 11.72 -2.28
C ALA A 259 -11.53 12.68 -1.24
N GLY A 260 -10.24 12.97 -1.35
CA GLY A 260 -9.57 13.98 -0.51
C GLY A 260 -9.50 13.65 0.99
N GLY A 261 -9.59 12.37 1.37
CA GLY A 261 -9.54 11.94 2.78
C GLY A 261 -10.90 11.78 3.47
N ALA A 262 -11.99 11.80 2.70
CA ALA A 262 -13.34 11.64 3.23
C ALA A 262 -13.54 10.25 3.88
N GLN A 263 -14.17 10.23 5.05
CA GLN A 263 -14.49 9.03 5.82
C GLN A 263 -16.00 8.84 5.89
N LEU A 264 -16.48 7.61 5.73
CA LEU A 264 -17.85 7.21 6.06
C LEU A 264 -17.82 6.38 7.34
N ARG A 265 -18.60 6.77 8.35
CA ARG A 265 -18.75 6.06 9.62
C ARG A 265 -20.20 5.67 9.80
N ILE A 266 -20.46 4.44 10.22
CA ILE A 266 -21.78 3.99 10.63
C ILE A 266 -21.68 3.70 12.13
N VAL A 267 -22.44 4.42 12.94
CA VAL A 267 -22.32 4.50 14.41
C VAL A 267 -23.63 4.28 15.13
#